data_AF-A0AAX6EIS1-F1
#
_entry.id   AF-A0AAX6EIS1-F1
#
_cell.length_a   1.000
_cell.length_b   1.000
_cell.length_c   1.000
_cell.angle_alpha   90.00
_cell.angle_beta   90.00
_cell.angle_gamma   90.00
#
_symmetry.space_group_name_H-M   'P 1'
#
loop_
_entity.id
_entity.type
_entity.pdbx_description
1 polymer ?
#
loop_
_entity_poly.entity_id
_entity_poly.type
_entity_poly.pdbx_seq_one_letter_code
_entity_poly.pdbx_strand_id
1 'polypeptide(L)'
;MTRSLDLNTVIVLKQEEELDVVIGTSKRLGVRPVIGLRTKLRTKHFGHFGSTSDEKGKFGLNTTQILSVARKLQAVDMLDCLQLLHFHIGSQIPSTFLLADGVGEAAQIY
;
A
#
# COMPACT_ATOMS: atom_id res chain seq x y z
N MET A 1 7.01 -8.10 -16.87
CA MET A 1 8.32 -8.77 -17.04
C MET A 1 8.56 -9.84 -15.98
N THR A 2 8.40 -9.59 -14.67
CA THR A 2 8.59 -10.67 -13.67
C THR A 2 7.47 -11.71 -13.67
N ARG A 3 6.21 -11.32 -13.86
CA ARG A 3 5.09 -12.27 -13.96
C ARG A 3 5.14 -13.16 -15.21
N SER A 4 5.79 -12.71 -16.28
CA SER A 4 6.07 -13.53 -17.47
C SER A 4 7.25 -14.49 -17.27
N LEU A 5 7.92 -14.41 -16.11
CA LEU A 5 8.98 -15.30 -15.66
C LEU A 5 8.51 -16.18 -14.49
N ASP A 6 7.19 -16.34 -14.31
CA ASP A 6 6.54 -17.11 -13.24
C ASP A 6 6.91 -16.70 -11.80
N LEU A 7 7.31 -15.43 -11.61
CA LEU A 7 7.53 -14.87 -10.28
C LEU A 7 6.24 -14.23 -9.73
N ASN A 8 5.90 -14.57 -8.48
CA ASN A 8 4.81 -13.97 -7.72
C ASN A 8 5.17 -12.57 -7.21
N THR A 9 5.22 -11.59 -8.13
CA THR A 9 5.55 -10.20 -7.81
C THR A 9 4.31 -9.39 -7.45
N VAL A 10 4.35 -8.68 -6.32
CA VAL A 10 3.34 -7.70 -5.91
C VAL A 10 3.90 -6.29 -6.05
N ILE A 11 3.18 -5.42 -6.74
CA ILE A 11 3.53 -4.01 -6.90
C ILE A 11 2.80 -3.22 -5.82
N VAL A 12 3.53 -2.77 -4.79
CA VAL A 12 2.94 -2.00 -3.68
C VAL A 12 2.98 -0.51 -4.01
N LEU A 13 1.80 0.08 -4.24
CA LEU A 13 1.64 1.51 -4.51
C LEU A 13 1.89 2.32 -3.23
N LYS A 14 2.67 3.38 -3.37
CA LYS A 14 2.98 4.36 -2.33
C LYS A 14 2.34 5.72 -2.61
N GLN A 15 1.94 5.97 -3.85
CA GLN A 15 1.25 7.18 -4.31
C GLN A 15 0.12 6.80 -5.26
N GLU A 16 -0.94 7.61 -5.33
CA GLU A 16 -2.14 7.27 -6.10
C GLU A 16 -1.87 7.30 -7.61
N GLU A 17 -0.98 8.20 -8.03
CA GLU A 17 -0.59 8.43 -9.43
C GLU A 17 0.18 7.24 -10.03
N GLU A 18 0.82 6.42 -9.19
CA GLU A 18 1.53 5.21 -9.63
C GLU A 18 0.57 4.18 -10.26
N LEU A 19 -0.72 4.20 -9.89
CA LEU A 19 -1.72 3.29 -10.42
C LEU A 19 -1.88 3.39 -11.94
N ASP A 20 -1.85 4.61 -12.49
CA ASP A 20 -1.98 4.84 -13.93
C ASP A 20 -0.82 4.21 -14.71
N VAL A 21 0.38 4.32 -14.16
CA VAL A 21 1.58 3.73 -14.74
C VAL A 21 1.50 2.20 -14.74
N VAL A 22 0.99 1.61 -13.65
CA VAL A 22 0.81 0.16 -13.52
C VAL A 22 -0.26 -0.34 -14.51
N ILE A 23 -1.43 0.31 -14.58
CA ILE A 23 -2.50 -0.07 -15.52
C ILE A 23 -2.01 0.07 -16.97
N GLY A 24 -1.37 1.18 -17.32
CA GLY A 24 -0.86 1.42 -18.67
C GLY A 24 0.20 0.38 -19.06
N THR A 25 1.10 0.04 -18.14
CA THR A 25 2.13 -0.98 -18.38
C THR A 25 1.54 -2.39 -18.44
N SER A 26 0.56 -2.71 -17.60
CA SER A 26 -0.18 -3.97 -17.64
C SER A 26 -0.83 -4.19 -19.00
N LYS A 27 -1.57 -3.19 -19.50
CA LYS A 27 -2.23 -3.24 -20.80
C LYS A 27 -1.23 -3.40 -21.95
N ARG A 28 -0.11 -2.65 -21.92
CA ARG A 28 0.95 -2.74 -22.93
C ARG A 28 1.62 -4.12 -22.97
N LEU A 29 1.79 -4.76 -21.81
CA LEU A 29 2.44 -6.07 -21.71
C LEU A 29 1.46 -7.25 -21.80
N GLY A 30 0.14 -7.02 -21.78
CA GLY A 30 -0.87 -8.09 -21.76
C GLY A 30 -0.84 -8.94 -20.48
N VAL A 31 -0.31 -8.40 -19.38
CA VAL A 31 -0.14 -9.13 -18.10
C VAL A 31 -0.98 -8.46 -17.02
N ARG A 32 -1.88 -9.21 -16.37
CA ARG A 32 -2.57 -8.72 -15.16
C ARG A 32 -1.55 -8.54 -14.02
N PRO A 33 -1.52 -7.40 -13.32
CA PRO A 33 -0.63 -7.19 -12.18
C PRO A 33 -1.21 -7.81 -10.91
N VAL A 34 -0.37 -8.00 -9.89
CA VAL A 34 -0.82 -8.08 -8.50
C VAL A 34 -0.43 -6.77 -7.83
N ILE A 35 -1.41 -6.10 -7.24
CA ILE A 35 -1.29 -4.76 -6.69
C ILE A 35 -1.46 -4.85 -5.18
N GLY A 36 -0.57 -4.18 -4.46
CA GLY A 36 -0.74 -3.88 -3.04
C GLY A 36 -0.79 -2.39 -2.79
N LEU A 37 -1.26 -1.98 -1.61
CA LEU A 37 -1.31 -0.58 -1.20
C LEU A 37 -0.51 -0.42 0.07
N ARG A 38 0.36 0.60 0.12
CA ARG A 38 0.96 1.04 1.37
C ARG A 38 0.01 1.99 2.07
N THR A 39 -0.47 1.67 3.26
CA THR A 39 -1.29 2.59 4.06
C THR A 39 -0.44 3.45 5.00
N LYS A 40 -0.91 4.66 5.27
CA LYS A 40 -0.41 5.53 6.35
C LYS A 40 -1.21 5.25 7.61
N LEU A 41 -0.51 4.84 8.66
CA LEU A 41 -1.09 4.70 9.99
C LEU A 41 -1.08 6.06 10.71
N ARG A 42 -2.15 6.34 11.46
CA ARG A 42 -2.31 7.49 12.34
C ARG A 42 -1.64 7.28 13.69
N THR A 43 -1.34 6.02 14.04
CA THR A 43 -0.61 5.66 15.26
C THR A 43 0.74 6.41 15.32
N LYS A 44 0.81 7.45 16.16
CA LYS A 44 2.00 8.32 16.33
C LYS A 44 2.99 7.70 17.30
N HIS A 45 4.28 7.79 16.95
CA HIS A 45 5.40 7.33 17.77
C HIS A 45 6.14 8.53 18.36
N PHE A 46 6.35 8.58 19.67
CA PHE A 46 7.30 9.52 20.28
C PHE A 46 8.72 8.92 20.17
N GLY A 47 9.49 9.32 19.15
CA GLY A 47 10.87 8.87 18.95
C GLY A 47 11.51 9.38 17.66
N HIS A 48 12.84 9.24 17.54
CA HIS A 48 13.67 9.75 16.42
C HIS A 48 13.26 9.25 15.01
N PHE A 49 12.46 8.19 14.93
CA PHE A 49 12.01 7.54 13.68
C PHE A 49 10.56 7.86 13.28
N GLY A 50 9.89 8.75 14.01
CA GLY A 50 8.50 9.16 13.75
C GLY A 50 8.25 9.74 12.35
N SER A 51 9.29 10.23 11.68
CA SER A 51 9.19 10.88 10.37
C SER A 51 8.88 9.95 9.18
N THR A 52 9.03 8.62 9.34
CA THR A 52 8.65 7.66 8.28
C THR A 52 7.21 7.16 8.39
N SER A 53 6.58 7.37 9.55
CA SER A 53 5.19 7.02 9.87
C SER A 53 4.32 8.27 10.11
N ASP A 54 4.86 9.46 9.86
CA ASP A 54 4.14 10.73 10.01
C ASP A 54 3.05 10.89 8.94
N GLU A 55 1.99 11.65 9.23
CA GLU A 55 1.05 12.15 8.21
C GLU A 55 1.78 12.94 7.10
N LYS A 56 2.96 13.49 7.42
CA LYS A 56 3.89 14.17 6.50
C LYS A 56 4.86 13.22 5.76
N GLY A 57 4.78 11.91 6.02
CA GLY A 57 5.58 10.90 5.34
C GLY A 57 5.34 10.96 3.82
N LYS A 58 6.44 10.95 3.05
CA LYS A 58 6.40 11.07 1.58
C LYS A 58 5.68 9.91 0.88
N PHE A 59 5.42 8.81 1.59
CA PHE A 59 4.93 7.56 1.00
C PHE A 59 3.79 6.97 1.83
N GLY A 60 2.82 6.37 1.13
CA GLY A 60 1.65 5.72 1.69
C GLY A 60 0.37 6.52 1.46
N LEU A 61 -0.72 5.78 1.34
CA LEU A 61 -2.05 6.28 1.04
C LEU A 61 -2.85 6.42 2.34
N ASN A 62 -3.62 7.49 2.46
CA ASN A 62 -4.69 7.56 3.47
C ASN A 62 -5.93 6.78 3.00
N THR A 63 -6.92 6.61 3.88
CA THR A 63 -8.15 5.85 3.59
C THR A 63 -8.92 6.39 2.37
N THR A 64 -8.96 7.71 2.18
CA THR A 64 -9.63 8.33 1.01
C THR A 64 -8.93 7.95 -0.29
N GLN A 65 -7.59 7.99 -0.30
CA GLN A 65 -6.79 7.60 -1.46
C GLN A 65 -6.90 6.08 -1.74
N ILE A 66 -6.92 5.25 -0.70
CA ILE A 66 -7.16 3.80 -0.83
C ILE A 66 -8.51 3.55 -1.51
N LEU A 67 -9.58 4.22 -1.07
CA LEU A 67 -10.90 4.11 -1.68
C LEU A 67 -10.89 4.60 -3.13
N SER A 68 -10.17 5.69 -3.42
CA SER A 68 -10.02 6.20 -4.80
C SER A 68 -9.34 5.17 -5.71
N VAL A 69 -8.25 4.55 -5.25
CA VAL A 69 -7.55 3.47 -5.97
C VAL A 69 -8.49 2.28 -6.22
N ALA A 70 -9.23 1.84 -5.20
CA ALA A 70 -10.17 0.72 -5.34
C ALA A 70 -11.27 1.04 -6.38
N ARG A 71 -11.84 2.24 -6.34
CA ARG A 71 -12.84 2.70 -7.32
C ARG A 71 -12.28 2.77 -8.74
N LYS A 72 -11.05 3.26 -8.89
CA LYS A 72 -10.38 3.35 -10.19
C LYS A 72 -10.07 1.98 -10.78
N LEU A 73 -9.63 1.02 -9.96
CA LEU A 73 -9.46 -0.37 -10.35
C LEU A 73 -10.80 -1.03 -10.74
N GLN A 74 -11.87 -0.77 -9.99
CA GLN A 74 -13.21 -1.24 -10.32
C GLN A 74 -13.70 -0.69 -11.67
N ALA A 75 -13.48 0.60 -11.94
CA ALA A 75 -13.87 1.24 -13.19
C ALA A 75 -13.16 0.66 -14.44
N VAL A 76 -12.04 -0.02 -14.27
CA VAL A 76 -11.28 -0.67 -15.37
C VAL A 76 -11.32 -2.20 -15.30
N ASP A 77 -12.20 -2.78 -14.48
CA ASP A 77 -12.37 -4.23 -14.29
C ASP A 77 -11.07 -4.95 -13.85
N MET A 78 -10.38 -4.32 -12.90
CA MET A 78 -9.12 -4.82 -12.30
C MET A 78 -9.15 -4.82 -10.76
N LEU A 79 -10.34 -4.84 -10.15
CA LEU A 79 -10.45 -4.87 -8.68
C LEU A 79 -9.85 -6.15 -8.07
N ASP A 80 -9.93 -7.27 -8.79
CA ASP A 80 -9.28 -8.56 -8.45
C ASP A 80 -7.74 -8.47 -8.37
N CYS A 81 -7.13 -7.47 -9.02
CA CYS A 81 -5.69 -7.26 -8.97
C CYS A 81 -5.24 -6.70 -7.62
N LEU A 82 -6.12 -6.10 -6.82
CA LEU A 82 -5.79 -5.57 -5.48
C LEU A 82 -5.82 -6.70 -4.45
N GLN A 83 -4.65 -7.10 -3.93
CA GLN A 83 -4.52 -8.32 -3.11
C GLN A 83 -3.74 -8.15 -1.80
N LEU A 84 -3.14 -6.98 -1.55
CA LEU A 84 -2.25 -6.80 -0.40
C LEU A 84 -2.37 -5.41 0.23
N LEU A 85 -2.55 -5.36 1.54
CA LEU A 85 -2.36 -4.15 2.34
C LEU A 85 -1.01 -4.23 3.06
N HIS A 86 -0.18 -3.22 2.88
CA HIS A 86 1.14 -3.10 3.49
C HIS A 86 1.18 -1.87 4.40
N PHE A 87 1.75 -1.99 5.58
CA PHE A 87 2.09 -0.86 6.44
C PHE A 87 3.49 -1.06 7.03
N HIS A 88 4.09 0.03 7.49
CA HIS A 88 5.40 0.01 8.10
C HIS A 88 5.36 0.85 9.37
N ILE A 89 5.49 0.21 10.53
CA ILE A 89 5.46 0.88 11.83
C ILE A 89 6.77 1.65 12.08
N GLY A 90 7.90 1.04 11.71
CA GLY A 90 9.24 1.58 11.98
C GLY A 90 10.23 0.44 12.24
N SER A 91 11.52 0.78 12.28
CA SER A 91 12.57 -0.11 12.79
C SER A 91 12.74 0.10 14.30
N GLN A 92 13.22 -0.93 15.01
CA GLN A 92 13.52 -0.86 16.46
C GLN A 92 12.31 -0.41 17.30
N ILE A 93 11.18 -1.11 17.15
CA ILE A 93 9.95 -0.83 17.90
C ILE A 93 10.21 -1.07 19.40
N PRO A 94 10.12 -0.06 20.27
CA PRO A 94 10.56 -0.16 21.66
C PRO A 94 9.55 -0.87 22.58
N SER A 95 8.33 -1.13 22.11
CA SER A 95 7.25 -1.71 22.92
C SER A 95 6.27 -2.52 22.05
N THR A 96 5.79 -3.64 22.59
CA THR A 96 4.77 -4.48 21.96
C THR A 96 3.40 -3.82 21.88
N PHE A 97 3.09 -2.86 22.75
CA PHE A 97 1.84 -2.08 22.68
C PHE A 97 1.75 -1.26 21.39
N LEU A 98 2.87 -0.66 20.95
CA LEU A 98 2.92 0.08 19.69
C LEU A 98 2.71 -0.82 18.48
N LEU A 99 3.24 -2.06 18.54
CA LEU A 99 3.00 -3.07 17.52
C LEU A 99 1.51 -3.44 17.47
N ALA A 100 0.90 -3.69 18.62
CA ALA A 100 -0.51 -4.05 18.73
C ALA A 100 -1.43 -2.92 18.19
N ASP A 101 -1.15 -1.66 18.55
CA ASP A 101 -1.90 -0.50 18.05
C ASP A 101 -1.78 -0.37 16.53
N GLY A 102 -0.56 -0.45 15.98
CA GLY A 102 -0.35 -0.34 14.54
C GLY A 102 -0.99 -1.49 13.74
N VAL A 103 -0.93 -2.72 14.26
CA VAL A 103 -1.63 -3.88 13.67
C VAL A 103 -3.15 -3.71 13.77
N GLY A 104 -3.66 -3.25 14.92
CA GLY A 104 -5.08 -3.00 15.13
C GLY A 104 -5.64 -1.96 14.17
N GLU A 105 -4.92 -0.86 13.96
CA GLU A 105 -5.29 0.15 12.97
C GLU A 105 -5.25 -0.42 11.54
N ALA A 106 -4.18 -1.13 11.18
CA ALA A 106 -4.08 -1.74 9.84
C ALA A 106 -5.19 -2.76 9.58
N ALA A 107 -5.60 -3.52 10.60
CA ALA A 107 -6.68 -4.50 10.51
C ALA A 107 -8.07 -3.84 10.35
N GLN A 108 -8.27 -2.60 10.82
CA GLN A 108 -9.49 -1.85 10.54
C GLN A 108 -9.55 -1.30 9.12
N ILE A 109 -8.39 -1.08 8.49
CA ILE A 109 -8.28 -0.59 7.11
C ILE A 109 -8.45 -1.74 6.10
N TYR A 110 -8.00 -2.95 6.46
CA TYR A 110 -8.11 -4.17 5.66
C TYR A 110 -9.56 -4.63 5.53
#